data_AF-A0A164JRP0-F1
#
_entry.id   AF-A0A164JRP0-F1
#
_cell.length_a   1.000
_cell.length_b   1.000
_cell.length_c   1.000
_cell.angle_alpha   90.00
_cell.angle_beta   90.00
_cell.angle_gamma   90.00
#
_symmetry.space_group_name_H-M   'P 1'
#
loop_
_entity.id
_entity.type
_entity.pdbx_description
1 polymer ?
#
loop_
_entity_poly.entity_id
_entity_poly.type
_entity_poly.pdbx_seq_one_letter_code
_entity_poly.pdbx_strand_id
1 'polypeptide(L)'
;MTEVAAAAPTTRGRSAEFWGYVMWGLATLAIAVPELSAVFRLADWPTISATIGHLEDRHSWVRLIVVFVITVIGYYAVPQLTTVPMRAAVLGTRRLTANGRLTADVEAVRYEGMGGYLVAALAAYVVGVAFAASARHLHPGTFVGAYVMYGLIALMWVIVPSILAMFFAREVPFPTLFRTVGYLERRATPVAAVLLGLLAVLVVHLALYPWPRIQS
;
A
#
# COMPACT_ATOMS: atom_id res chain seq x y z
N MET A 1 -35.00 -0.65 -0.95
CA MET A 1 -34.57 -1.01 -2.31
C MET A 1 -33.07 -1.25 -2.24
N THR A 2 -32.62 -2.50 -2.40
CA THR A 2 -31.20 -2.85 -2.45
C THR A 2 -30.67 -2.48 -3.82
N GLU A 3 -30.01 -1.34 -3.91
CA GLU A 3 -29.27 -0.91 -5.10
C GLU A 3 -28.30 -2.03 -5.48
N VAL A 4 -28.41 -2.54 -6.72
CA VAL A 4 -27.55 -3.61 -7.22
C VAL A 4 -26.17 -3.01 -7.44
N ALA A 5 -25.32 -3.10 -6.41
CA ALA A 5 -23.94 -2.67 -6.46
C ALA A 5 -23.19 -3.40 -7.58
N ALA A 6 -22.58 -2.65 -8.50
CA ALA A 6 -21.79 -3.19 -9.59
C ALA A 6 -20.73 -4.20 -9.06
N ALA A 7 -20.67 -5.37 -9.72
CA ALA A 7 -19.70 -6.40 -9.40
C ALA A 7 -18.28 -5.97 -9.82
N ALA A 8 -17.27 -6.49 -9.13
CA ALA A 8 -15.88 -6.25 -9.52
C ALA A 8 -15.64 -6.70 -10.98
N PRO A 9 -15.04 -5.84 -11.82
CA PRO A 9 -14.87 -6.13 -13.23
C PRO A 9 -13.86 -7.24 -13.44
N THR A 10 -14.02 -7.97 -14.54
CA THR A 10 -12.98 -8.84 -15.07
C THR A 10 -12.08 -8.04 -16.00
N THR A 11 -10.76 -8.28 -15.91
CA THR A 11 -9.78 -7.62 -16.78
C THR A 11 -8.90 -8.67 -17.43
N ARG A 12 -8.82 -8.66 -18.76
CA ARG A 12 -8.11 -9.67 -19.57
C ARG A 12 -8.53 -11.11 -19.22
N GLY A 13 -9.83 -11.33 -18.99
CA GLY A 13 -10.38 -12.63 -18.63
C GLY A 13 -10.04 -13.14 -17.22
N ARG A 14 -9.43 -12.30 -16.37
CA ARG A 14 -9.08 -12.65 -14.98
C ARG A 14 -9.91 -11.84 -13.99
N SER A 15 -10.18 -12.43 -12.82
CA SER A 15 -10.94 -11.80 -11.74
C SER A 15 -10.12 -10.73 -11.01
N ALA A 16 -10.81 -9.80 -10.34
CA ALA A 16 -10.17 -8.83 -9.45
C ALA A 16 -9.32 -9.51 -8.36
N GLU A 17 -9.76 -10.67 -7.86
CA GLU A 17 -8.99 -11.48 -6.91
C GLU A 17 -7.61 -11.87 -7.45
N PHE A 18 -7.54 -12.42 -8.66
CA PHE A 18 -6.26 -12.79 -9.29
C PHE A 18 -5.33 -11.59 -9.40
N TRP A 19 -5.87 -10.46 -9.87
CA TRP A 19 -5.11 -9.23 -10.01
C TRP A 19 -4.70 -8.62 -8.66
N GLY A 20 -5.50 -8.82 -7.61
CA GLY A 20 -5.13 -8.50 -6.24
C GLY A 20 -3.88 -9.26 -5.81
N TYR A 21 -3.87 -10.58 -5.97
CA TYR A 21 -2.70 -11.40 -5.61
C TYR A 21 -1.46 -11.05 -6.42
N VAL A 22 -1.60 -10.88 -7.74
CA VAL A 22 -0.47 -10.48 -8.59
C VAL A 22 0.07 -9.12 -8.15
N MET A 23 -0.80 -8.14 -7.98
CA MET A 23 -0.38 -6.79 -7.63
C MET A 23 0.25 -6.75 -6.24
N TRP A 24 -0.41 -7.23 -5.20
CA TRP A 24 0.15 -7.17 -3.85
C TRP A 24 1.35 -8.10 -3.64
N GLY A 25 1.45 -9.18 -4.42
CA GLY A 25 2.66 -10.00 -4.49
C GLY A 25 3.85 -9.23 -5.06
N LEU A 26 3.65 -8.51 -6.16
CA LEU A 26 4.69 -7.63 -6.73
C LEU A 26 5.04 -6.47 -5.80
N ALA A 27 4.05 -5.89 -5.10
CA ALA A 27 4.26 -4.84 -4.12
C ALA A 27 5.16 -5.33 -2.98
N THR A 28 4.83 -6.52 -2.45
CA THR A 28 5.60 -7.19 -1.41
C THR A 28 7.03 -7.43 -1.88
N LEU A 29 7.22 -7.88 -3.13
CA LEU A 29 8.55 -8.10 -3.69
C LEU A 29 9.33 -6.77 -3.84
N ALA A 30 8.69 -5.72 -4.33
CA ALA A 30 9.30 -4.40 -4.50
C ALA A 30 9.73 -3.77 -3.17
N ILE A 31 9.08 -4.12 -2.05
CA ILE A 31 9.47 -3.70 -0.70
C ILE A 31 10.53 -4.65 -0.13
N ALA A 32 10.31 -5.95 -0.24
CA ALA A 32 11.18 -6.96 0.35
C ALA A 32 12.60 -6.95 -0.26
N VAL A 33 12.74 -6.68 -1.55
CA VAL A 33 14.07 -6.67 -2.20
C VAL A 33 14.98 -5.58 -1.61
N PRO A 34 14.59 -4.29 -1.54
CA PRO A 34 15.39 -3.27 -0.88
C PRO A 34 15.59 -3.52 0.63
N GLU A 35 14.57 -4.02 1.32
CA GLU A 35 14.64 -4.30 2.76
C GLU A 35 15.64 -5.42 3.08
N LEU A 36 15.52 -6.55 2.41
CA LEU A 36 16.40 -7.70 2.64
C LEU A 36 17.83 -7.40 2.19
N SER A 37 18.01 -6.66 1.09
CA SER A 37 19.36 -6.23 0.67
C SER A 37 20.02 -5.31 1.70
N ALA A 38 19.27 -4.43 2.36
CA ALA A 38 19.78 -3.63 3.47
C ALA A 38 20.12 -4.48 4.69
N VAL A 39 19.21 -5.38 5.11
CA VAL A 39 19.38 -6.24 6.29
C VAL A 39 20.58 -7.19 6.13
N PHE A 40 20.73 -7.82 4.97
CA PHE A 40 21.84 -8.73 4.68
C PHE A 40 23.10 -8.02 4.19
N ARG A 41 23.14 -6.68 4.23
CA ARG A 41 24.28 -5.85 3.79
C ARG A 41 24.73 -6.16 2.36
N LEU A 42 23.78 -6.54 1.50
CA LEU A 42 23.99 -6.67 0.06
C LEU A 42 23.93 -5.31 -0.63
N ALA A 43 23.37 -4.32 0.05
CA ALA A 43 23.36 -2.92 -0.35
C ALA A 43 23.48 -1.99 0.86
N ASP A 44 24.04 -0.80 0.64
CA ASP A 44 24.36 0.17 1.70
C ASP A 44 23.23 1.18 1.98
N TRP A 45 22.04 0.99 1.40
CA TRP A 45 20.89 1.82 1.72
C TRP A 45 20.21 1.34 3.01
N PRO A 46 19.59 2.26 3.79
CA PRO A 46 18.86 1.89 5.00
C PRO A 46 17.53 1.17 4.69
N THR A 47 17.02 0.45 5.69
CA THR A 47 15.64 -0.09 5.71
C THR A 47 14.60 1.05 5.77
N ILE A 48 13.33 0.77 5.47
CA ILE A 48 12.21 1.72 5.66
C ILE A 48 12.17 2.18 7.12
N SER A 49 12.32 1.25 8.07
CA SER A 49 12.29 1.57 9.49
C SER A 49 13.38 2.56 9.90
N ALA A 50 14.62 2.35 9.45
CA ALA A 50 15.72 3.29 9.68
C ALA A 50 15.49 4.62 8.96
N THR A 51 14.88 4.58 7.78
CA THR A 51 14.56 5.77 6.99
C THR A 51 13.51 6.64 7.68
N ILE A 52 12.45 6.04 8.21
CA ILE A 52 11.42 6.72 9.00
C ILE A 52 12.03 7.24 10.30
N GLY A 53 12.82 6.43 11.02
CA GLY A 53 13.49 6.87 12.25
C GLY A 53 14.36 8.11 12.04
N HIS A 54 15.17 8.13 10.97
CA HIS A 54 15.97 9.31 10.65
C HIS A 54 15.11 10.54 10.27
N LEU A 55 13.94 10.36 9.66
CA LEU A 55 13.00 11.46 9.43
C LEU A 55 12.41 11.98 10.75
N GLU A 56 12.08 11.10 11.69
CA GLU A 56 11.56 11.48 13.01
C GLU A 56 12.60 12.21 13.86
N ASP A 57 13.86 11.77 13.81
CA ASP A 57 14.98 12.42 14.49
C ASP A 57 15.19 13.85 13.97
N ARG A 58 15.04 14.06 12.65
CA ARG A 58 15.16 15.37 12.01
C ARG A 58 13.92 16.25 12.23
N HIS A 59 12.76 15.62 12.27
CA HIS A 59 11.46 16.27 12.21
C HIS A 59 10.46 15.51 13.09
N SER A 60 10.40 15.87 14.38
CA SER A 60 9.58 15.17 15.38
C SER A 60 8.08 15.10 15.04
N TRP A 61 7.58 15.99 14.18
CA TRP A 61 6.20 15.97 13.68
C TRP A 61 5.92 14.82 12.71
N VAL A 62 6.95 14.22 12.08
CA VAL A 62 6.80 13.08 11.16
C VAL A 62 6.13 11.90 11.87
N ARG A 63 6.49 11.66 13.14
CA ARG A 63 5.86 10.64 13.97
C ARG A 63 4.35 10.81 14.07
N LEU A 64 3.87 12.04 14.22
CA LEU A 64 2.43 12.32 14.28
C LEU A 64 1.75 11.97 12.95
N ILE A 65 2.41 12.22 11.82
CA ILE A 65 1.89 11.87 10.50
C ILE A 65 1.86 10.34 10.32
N VAL A 66 2.91 9.63 10.70
CA VAL A 66 2.95 8.16 10.60
C VAL A 66 1.80 7.54 11.40
N VAL A 67 1.62 7.96 12.65
CA VAL A 67 0.51 7.51 13.51
C VAL A 67 -0.84 7.86 12.88
N PHE A 68 -1.02 9.11 12.44
CA PHE A 68 -2.26 9.55 11.80
C PHE A 68 -2.59 8.72 10.56
N VAL A 69 -1.63 8.51 9.66
CA VAL A 69 -1.80 7.72 8.44
C VAL A 69 -2.18 6.28 8.77
N ILE A 70 -1.48 5.65 9.71
CA ILE A 70 -1.77 4.27 10.11
C ILE A 70 -3.16 4.16 10.76
N THR A 71 -3.54 5.10 11.64
CA THR A 71 -4.87 5.14 12.25
C THR A 71 -5.96 5.30 11.20
N VAL A 72 -5.77 6.21 10.25
CA VAL A 72 -6.71 6.45 9.15
C VAL A 72 -6.84 5.20 8.27
N ILE A 73 -5.72 4.58 7.89
CA ILE A 73 -5.70 3.33 7.11
C ILE A 73 -6.43 2.22 7.86
N GLY A 74 -6.15 2.03 9.16
CA GLY A 74 -6.82 1.03 10.00
C GLY A 74 -8.32 1.26 10.10
N TYR A 75 -8.74 2.51 10.31
CA TYR A 75 -10.15 2.90 10.32
C TYR A 75 -10.84 2.58 8.99
N TYR A 76 -10.18 2.82 7.84
CA TYR A 76 -10.72 2.48 6.53
C TYR A 76 -10.60 1.00 6.15
N ALA A 77 -9.73 0.24 6.82
CA ALA A 77 -9.56 -1.19 6.61
C ALA A 77 -10.74 -2.00 7.16
N VAL A 78 -11.26 -1.64 8.34
CA VAL A 78 -12.30 -2.42 9.05
C VAL A 78 -13.55 -2.65 8.18
N PRO A 79 -14.15 -1.64 7.53
CA PRO A 79 -15.28 -1.88 6.63
C PRO A 79 -14.91 -2.73 5.41
N GLN A 80 -13.68 -2.64 4.91
CA GLN A 80 -13.23 -3.41 3.74
C GLN A 80 -13.00 -4.89 4.05
N LEU A 81 -12.61 -5.21 5.29
CA LEU A 81 -12.42 -6.58 5.76
C LEU A 81 -13.76 -7.26 6.10
N THR A 82 -14.75 -6.49 6.54
CA THR A 82 -16.06 -7.00 6.97
C THR A 82 -17.11 -7.06 5.84
N THR A 83 -16.85 -6.41 4.71
CA THR A 83 -17.77 -6.39 3.55
C THR A 83 -17.38 -7.40 2.49
N VAL A 84 -18.37 -7.91 1.73
CA VAL A 84 -18.14 -8.83 0.62
C VAL A 84 -17.28 -8.12 -0.44
N PRO A 85 -16.06 -8.61 -0.75
CA PRO A 85 -15.07 -7.84 -1.49
C PRO A 85 -15.37 -7.68 -2.99
N MET A 86 -16.43 -8.30 -3.50
CA MET A 86 -16.81 -8.27 -4.91
C MET A 86 -17.85 -7.21 -5.26
N ARG A 87 -18.35 -6.43 -4.29
CA ARG A 87 -19.39 -5.42 -4.53
C ARG A 87 -18.92 -4.03 -4.16
N ALA A 88 -19.32 -3.06 -4.98
CA ALA A 88 -19.30 -1.66 -4.56
C ALA A 88 -20.10 -1.50 -3.26
N ALA A 89 -19.71 -0.57 -2.41
CA ALA A 89 -20.33 -0.39 -1.11
C ALA A 89 -20.57 1.10 -0.86
N VAL A 90 -21.74 1.41 -0.32
CA VAL A 90 -22.05 2.73 0.24
C VAL A 90 -21.94 2.62 1.75
N LEU A 91 -20.96 3.29 2.34
CA LEU A 91 -20.68 3.31 3.77
C LEU A 91 -21.01 4.71 4.32
N GLY A 92 -22.24 4.88 4.82
CA GLY A 92 -22.76 6.19 5.22
C GLY A 92 -22.82 7.14 4.02
N THR A 93 -22.11 8.27 4.08
CA THR A 93 -22.01 9.24 2.98
C THR A 93 -20.94 8.88 1.94
N ARG A 94 -20.19 7.80 2.14
CA ARG A 94 -19.02 7.45 1.33
C ARG A 94 -19.36 6.35 0.33
N ARG A 95 -18.83 6.49 -0.88
CA ARG A 95 -18.98 5.50 -1.96
C ARG A 95 -17.64 4.81 -2.21
N LEU A 96 -17.65 3.49 -2.17
CA LEU A 96 -16.51 2.64 -2.49
C LEU A 96 -16.75 1.89 -3.79
N THR A 97 -15.72 1.83 -4.63
CA THR A 97 -15.70 0.97 -5.80
C THR A 97 -15.72 -0.50 -5.40
N ALA A 98 -15.99 -1.39 -6.36
CA ALA A 98 -15.93 -2.84 -6.12
C ALA A 98 -14.53 -3.31 -5.67
N ASN A 99 -13.48 -2.57 -6.06
CA ASN A 99 -12.10 -2.80 -5.65
C ASN A 99 -11.73 -2.17 -4.29
N GLY A 100 -12.68 -1.48 -3.64
CA GLY A 100 -12.53 -0.93 -2.29
C GLY A 100 -11.92 0.47 -2.20
N ARG A 101 -11.80 1.20 -3.32
CA ARG A 101 -11.30 2.58 -3.32
C ARG A 101 -12.43 3.58 -3.16
N LEU A 102 -12.13 4.71 -2.52
CA LEU A 102 -13.07 5.83 -2.41
C LEU A 102 -13.26 6.48 -3.78
N THR A 103 -14.51 6.82 -4.11
CA THR A 103 -14.86 7.57 -5.32
C THR A 103 -16.03 8.52 -5.06
N ALA A 104 -16.13 9.59 -5.85
CA ALA A 104 -17.27 10.52 -5.80
C ALA A 104 -18.52 9.91 -6.45
N ASP A 105 -18.33 9.13 -7.51
CA ASP A 105 -19.40 8.54 -8.30
C ASP A 105 -18.99 7.15 -8.79
N VAL A 106 -19.72 6.13 -8.33
CA VAL A 106 -19.44 4.72 -8.64
C VAL A 106 -19.77 4.39 -10.09
N GLU A 107 -20.80 5.02 -10.65
CA GLU A 107 -21.28 4.72 -12.01
C GLU A 107 -20.35 5.29 -13.08
N ALA A 108 -19.65 6.39 -12.76
CA ALA A 108 -18.68 7.02 -13.63
C ALA A 108 -17.33 6.30 -13.69
N VAL A 109 -17.04 5.35 -12.77
CA VAL A 109 -15.71 4.72 -12.67
C VAL A 109 -15.42 3.83 -13.88
N ARG A 110 -14.31 4.13 -14.57
CA ARG A 110 -13.80 3.33 -15.68
C ARG A 110 -12.60 2.50 -15.27
N TYR A 111 -12.65 1.21 -15.57
CA TYR A 111 -11.62 0.24 -15.24
C TYR A 111 -10.64 0.06 -16.38
N GLU A 112 -9.53 0.80 -16.33
CA GLU A 112 -8.62 0.93 -17.48
C GLU A 112 -7.15 1.03 -17.03
N GLY A 113 -6.23 0.98 -18.00
CA GLY A 113 -4.84 1.40 -17.77
C GLY A 113 -3.93 0.40 -17.05
N MET A 114 -4.37 -0.83 -16.77
CA MET A 114 -3.58 -1.80 -16.00
C MET A 114 -2.15 -2.03 -16.53
N GLY A 115 -2.01 -2.26 -17.84
CA GLY A 115 -0.70 -2.52 -18.44
C GLY A 115 0.23 -1.32 -18.32
N GLY A 116 -0.25 -0.13 -18.70
CA GLY A 116 0.52 1.10 -18.60
C GLY A 116 0.88 1.45 -17.15
N TYR A 117 -0.03 1.23 -16.22
CA TYR A 117 0.23 1.44 -14.79
C TYR A 117 1.30 0.50 -14.25
N LEU A 118 1.26 -0.80 -14.57
CA LEU A 118 2.29 -1.75 -14.11
C LEU A 118 3.67 -1.40 -14.69
N VAL A 119 3.73 -1.01 -15.96
CA VAL A 119 4.97 -0.54 -16.59
C VAL A 119 5.48 0.73 -15.90
N ALA A 120 4.60 1.69 -15.62
CA ALA A 120 4.97 2.91 -14.91
C ALA A 120 5.44 2.64 -13.47
N ALA A 121 4.78 1.75 -12.74
CA ALA A 121 5.16 1.36 -11.39
C ALA A 121 6.50 0.62 -11.36
N LEU A 122 6.75 -0.27 -12.33
CA LEU A 122 8.03 -0.95 -12.49
C LEU A 122 9.14 0.04 -12.87
N ALA A 123 8.88 0.94 -13.81
CA ALA A 123 9.84 1.98 -14.19
C ALA A 123 10.18 2.89 -13.01
N ALA A 124 9.19 3.35 -12.24
CA ALA A 124 9.40 4.14 -11.04
C ALA A 124 10.21 3.39 -9.98
N TYR A 125 9.97 2.09 -9.80
CA TYR A 125 10.76 1.24 -8.91
C TYR A 125 12.23 1.15 -9.37
N VAL A 126 12.47 0.84 -10.65
CA VAL A 126 13.83 0.76 -11.22
C VAL A 126 14.56 2.10 -11.09
N VAL A 127 13.88 3.22 -11.39
CA VAL A 127 14.41 4.57 -11.20
C VAL A 127 14.74 4.83 -9.73
N GLY A 128 13.86 4.45 -8.80
CA GLY A 128 14.09 4.60 -7.36
C GLY A 128 15.32 3.83 -6.87
N VAL A 129 15.47 2.57 -7.29
CA VAL A 129 16.62 1.73 -6.94
C VAL A 129 17.91 2.28 -7.55
N ALA A 130 17.89 2.64 -8.84
CA ALA A 130 19.05 3.22 -9.52
C ALA A 130 19.48 4.53 -8.86
N PHE A 131 18.53 5.41 -8.55
CA PHE A 131 18.79 6.65 -7.84
C PHE A 131 19.35 6.40 -6.44
N ALA A 132 18.81 5.43 -5.71
CA ALA A 132 19.31 5.08 -4.38
C ALA A 132 20.76 4.59 -4.44
N ALA A 133 21.10 3.72 -5.39
CA ALA A 133 22.45 3.25 -5.63
C ALA A 133 23.40 4.39 -6.02
N SER A 134 22.99 5.25 -6.96
CA SER A 134 23.81 6.40 -7.41
C SER A 134 24.03 7.43 -6.31
N ALA A 135 22.98 7.82 -5.59
CA ALA A 135 23.08 8.78 -4.49
C ALA A 135 24.03 8.27 -3.40
N ARG A 136 24.00 6.96 -3.13
CA ARG A 136 24.87 6.33 -2.15
C ARG A 136 26.33 6.28 -2.59
N HIS A 137 26.57 6.01 -3.87
CA HIS A 137 27.92 6.02 -4.45
C HIS A 137 28.57 7.40 -4.35
N LEU A 138 27.79 8.47 -4.60
CA LEU A 138 28.28 9.85 -4.52
C LEU A 138 28.42 10.35 -3.07
N HIS A 139 27.50 9.96 -2.20
CA HIS A 139 27.45 10.40 -0.81
C HIS A 139 27.24 9.22 0.14
N PRO A 140 28.32 8.55 0.55
CA PRO A 140 28.25 7.54 1.59
C PRO A 140 27.61 8.12 2.86
N GLY A 141 26.75 7.35 3.51
CA GLY A 141 25.95 7.80 4.66
C GLY A 141 24.60 8.45 4.32
N THR A 142 24.33 8.82 3.06
CA THR A 142 23.08 9.54 2.72
C THR A 142 21.81 8.69 2.84
N PHE A 143 20.71 9.35 3.23
CA PHE A 143 19.34 8.82 3.25
C PHE A 143 18.50 9.27 2.05
N VAL A 144 19.00 10.21 1.23
CA VAL A 144 18.23 10.80 0.12
C VAL A 144 17.79 9.74 -0.88
N GLY A 145 18.67 8.78 -1.18
CA GLY A 145 18.34 7.63 -2.03
C GLY A 145 17.17 6.80 -1.50
N ALA A 146 17.18 6.51 -0.20
CA ALA A 146 16.12 5.75 0.47
C ALA A 146 14.78 6.52 0.48
N TYR A 147 14.81 7.83 0.72
CA TYR A 147 13.61 8.68 0.66
C TYR A 147 12.93 8.61 -0.69
N VAL A 148 13.70 8.74 -1.77
CA VAL A 148 13.15 8.71 -3.13
C VAL A 148 12.64 7.30 -3.46
N MET A 149 13.42 6.26 -3.18
CA MET A 149 13.03 4.88 -3.47
C MET A 149 11.75 4.47 -2.73
N TYR A 150 11.70 4.61 -1.41
CA TYR A 150 10.52 4.23 -0.62
C TYR A 150 9.34 5.17 -0.87
N GLY A 151 9.60 6.46 -1.12
CA GLY A 151 8.60 7.43 -1.51
C GLY A 151 7.93 7.07 -2.84
N LEU A 152 8.71 6.66 -3.86
CA LEU A 152 8.17 6.21 -5.14
C LEU A 152 7.38 4.91 -5.01
N ILE A 153 7.82 3.98 -4.17
CA ILE A 153 7.05 2.76 -3.87
C ILE A 153 5.70 3.12 -3.22
N ALA A 154 5.70 3.93 -2.15
CA ALA A 154 4.46 4.34 -1.51
C ALA A 154 3.54 5.12 -2.46
N LEU A 155 4.11 6.04 -3.24
CA LEU A 155 3.38 6.86 -4.21
C LEU A 155 2.70 5.99 -5.26
N MET A 156 3.46 5.14 -5.94
CA MET A 156 2.93 4.37 -7.06
C MET A 156 1.96 3.30 -6.56
N TRP A 157 2.28 2.58 -5.50
CA TRP A 157 1.53 1.37 -5.10
C TRP A 157 0.30 1.67 -4.22
N VAL A 158 0.28 2.80 -3.51
CA VAL A 158 -0.79 3.14 -2.56
C VAL A 158 -1.52 4.42 -2.96
N ILE A 159 -0.78 5.49 -3.25
CA ILE A 159 -1.35 6.83 -3.42
C ILE A 159 -1.99 7.01 -4.80
N VAL A 160 -1.25 6.75 -5.88
CA VAL A 160 -1.70 6.97 -7.27
C VAL A 160 -3.00 6.23 -7.60
N PRO A 161 -3.18 4.93 -7.27
CA PRO A 161 -4.43 4.22 -7.56
C PRO A 161 -5.63 4.84 -6.84
N SER A 162 -5.41 5.37 -5.63
CA SER A 162 -6.45 6.01 -4.82
C SER A 162 -6.83 7.38 -5.38
N ILE A 163 -5.84 8.17 -5.82
CA ILE A 163 -6.07 9.48 -6.46
C ILE A 163 -6.83 9.31 -7.78
N LEU A 164 -6.43 8.34 -8.62
CA LEU A 164 -7.10 8.08 -9.90
C LEU A 164 -8.59 7.75 -9.70
N ALA A 165 -8.90 6.92 -8.70
CA ALA A 165 -10.28 6.52 -8.41
C ALA A 165 -11.13 7.68 -7.83
N MET A 166 -10.52 8.49 -6.96
CA MET A 166 -11.20 9.58 -6.26
C MET A 166 -11.48 10.79 -7.17
N PHE A 167 -10.49 11.23 -7.95
CA PHE A 167 -10.54 12.52 -8.66
C PHE A 167 -10.76 12.39 -10.16
N PHE A 168 -10.36 11.26 -10.77
CA PHE A 168 -10.40 11.09 -12.23
C PHE A 168 -11.45 10.06 -12.69
N ALA A 169 -12.19 9.45 -11.75
CA ALA A 169 -13.10 8.34 -12.01
C ALA A 169 -12.42 7.22 -12.83
N ARG A 170 -11.11 7.03 -12.66
CA ARG A 170 -10.32 5.98 -13.32
C ARG A 170 -9.81 5.02 -12.27
N GLU A 171 -10.09 3.75 -12.44
CA GLU A 171 -9.66 2.74 -11.49
C GLU A 171 -8.77 1.71 -12.15
N VAL A 172 -7.59 1.52 -11.58
CA VAL A 172 -6.72 0.40 -11.99
C VAL A 172 -7.39 -0.89 -11.52
N PRO A 173 -7.52 -1.92 -12.38
CA PRO A 173 -8.37 -3.08 -12.12
C PRO A 173 -7.70 -4.13 -11.21
N PHE A 174 -7.23 -3.68 -10.05
CA PHE A 174 -6.83 -4.53 -8.93
C PHE A 174 -7.43 -3.97 -7.63
N PRO A 175 -7.85 -4.84 -6.70
CA PRO A 175 -8.40 -4.43 -5.41
C PRO A 175 -7.35 -3.82 -4.47
N THR A 176 -7.81 -3.08 -3.47
CA THR A 176 -6.98 -2.64 -2.33
C THR A 176 -6.40 -3.83 -1.58
N LEU A 177 -5.39 -3.59 -0.72
CA LEU A 177 -4.78 -4.64 0.10
C LEU A 177 -5.84 -5.32 0.98
N PHE A 178 -6.70 -4.55 1.64
CA PHE A 178 -7.73 -5.09 2.53
C PHE A 178 -8.77 -5.93 1.79
N ARG A 179 -9.18 -5.51 0.58
CA ARG A 179 -10.05 -6.34 -0.27
C ARG A 179 -9.35 -7.63 -0.71
N THR A 180 -8.04 -7.57 -0.99
CA THR A 180 -7.21 -8.74 -1.30
C THR A 180 -7.09 -9.69 -0.12
N VAL A 181 -6.90 -9.18 1.09
CA VAL A 181 -6.94 -9.97 2.32
C VAL A 181 -8.31 -10.63 2.49
N GLY A 182 -9.41 -9.92 2.23
CA GLY A 182 -10.75 -10.50 2.25
C GLY A 182 -10.96 -11.60 1.21
N TYR A 183 -10.29 -11.56 0.06
CA TYR A 183 -10.24 -12.70 -0.88
C TYR A 183 -9.44 -13.87 -0.30
N LEU A 184 -8.27 -13.58 0.27
CA LEU A 184 -7.38 -14.58 0.86
C LEU A 184 -8.02 -15.29 2.05
N GLU A 185 -8.76 -14.59 2.90
CA GLU A 185 -9.44 -15.15 4.07
C GLU A 185 -10.45 -16.23 3.70
N ARG A 186 -11.14 -16.07 2.57
CA ARG A 186 -12.09 -17.08 2.05
C ARG A 186 -11.40 -18.30 1.43
N ARG A 187 -10.17 -18.17 0.93
CA ARG A 187 -9.43 -19.27 0.31
C ARG A 187 -8.49 -20.00 1.26
N ALA A 188 -7.81 -19.23 2.10
CA ALA A 188 -6.74 -19.66 2.97
C ALA A 188 -6.72 -18.80 4.25
N THR A 189 -7.76 -18.98 5.06
CA THR A 189 -7.92 -18.33 6.38
C THR A 189 -6.65 -18.30 7.23
N PRO A 190 -5.85 -19.39 7.37
CA PRO A 190 -4.63 -19.32 8.18
C PRO A 190 -3.58 -18.36 7.60
N VAL A 191 -3.45 -18.30 6.26
CA VAL A 191 -2.50 -17.38 5.61
C VAL A 191 -2.95 -15.93 5.80
N ALA A 192 -4.26 -15.66 5.67
CA ALA A 192 -4.82 -14.35 5.94
C ALA A 192 -4.61 -13.93 7.41
N ALA A 193 -4.81 -14.84 8.36
CA ALA A 193 -4.59 -14.59 9.79
C ALA A 193 -3.12 -14.27 10.08
N VAL A 194 -2.17 -15.01 9.52
CA VAL A 194 -0.73 -14.72 9.65
C VAL A 194 -0.41 -13.34 9.06
N LEU A 195 -0.88 -13.05 7.85
CA LEU A 195 -0.64 -11.76 7.19
C LEU A 195 -1.20 -10.59 8.00
N LEU A 196 -2.44 -10.71 8.51
CA LEU A 196 -3.06 -9.71 9.37
C LEU A 196 -2.31 -9.56 10.70
N GLY A 197 -1.85 -10.67 11.29
CA GLY A 197 -1.03 -10.66 12.50
C GLY A 197 0.29 -9.91 12.29
N LEU A 198 0.99 -10.16 11.19
CA LEU A 198 2.22 -9.46 10.83
C LEU A 198 1.99 -7.97 10.57
N LEU A 199 0.90 -7.60 9.89
CA LEU A 199 0.50 -6.20 9.69
C LEU A 199 0.16 -5.51 11.03
N ALA A 200 -0.53 -6.19 11.93
CA ALA A 200 -0.85 -5.65 13.25
C ALA A 200 0.42 -5.41 14.08
N VAL A 201 1.35 -6.37 14.08
CA VAL A 201 2.68 -6.20 14.72
C VAL A 201 3.43 -5.02 14.10
N LEU A 202 3.42 -4.89 12.78
CA LEU A 202 4.04 -3.75 12.08
C LEU A 202 3.44 -2.42 12.51
N VAL A 203 2.11 -2.33 12.61
CA VAL A 203 1.40 -1.12 13.06
C VAL A 203 1.77 -0.77 14.50
N VAL A 204 1.76 -1.74 15.40
CA VAL A 204 2.14 -1.54 16.81
C VAL A 204 3.59 -1.07 16.89
N HIS A 205 4.49 -1.68 16.11
CA HIS A 205 5.88 -1.30 16.05
C HIS A 205 6.05 0.15 15.57
N LEU A 206 5.41 0.54 14.47
CA LEU A 206 5.51 1.89 13.94
C LEU A 206 4.87 2.95 14.84
N ALA A 207 3.79 2.63 15.55
CA ALA A 207 3.09 3.60 16.39
C ALA A 207 3.75 3.82 17.75
N LEU A 208 4.41 2.79 18.30
CA LEU A 208 4.93 2.81 19.68
C LEU A 208 6.45 2.83 19.78
N TYR A 209 7.18 2.77 18.66
CA TYR A 209 8.64 2.83 18.69
C TYR A 209 9.15 4.29 18.74
N PRO A 210 10.18 4.60 19.55
CA PRO A 210 10.78 3.75 20.58
C PRO A 210 9.82 3.56 21.77
N TRP A 211 9.79 2.34 22.33
CA TRP A 211 8.90 2.00 23.44
C TRP A 211 8.97 3.04 24.57
N PRO A 212 7.81 3.51 25.10
CA PRO A 212 7.80 4.48 26.17
C PRO A 212 8.61 3.93 27.35
N ARG A 213 9.72 4.60 27.68
CA ARG A 213 10.50 4.25 28.87
C ARG A 213 9.78 4.83 30.07
N ILE A 214 9.38 3.98 31.00
CA ILE A 214 8.94 4.42 32.32
C ILE A 214 10.17 5.03 32.98
N GLN A 215 10.20 6.36 33.12
CA GLN A 215 11.20 7.01 33.96
C GLN A 215 10.75 6.76 35.42
N SER A 216 11.39 5.79 36.07
CA SER A 216 11.28 5.55 37.51
C SER A 216 12.14 6.55 38.27
#